data_AF-A0A0G1SGZ1-F1
#
_entry.id   AF-A0A0G1SGZ1-F1
#
_cell.length_a   1.000
_cell.length_b   1.000
_cell.length_c   1.000
_cell.angle_alpha   90.00
_cell.angle_beta   90.00
_cell.angle_gamma   90.00
#
_symmetry.space_group_name_H-M   'P 1'
#
loop_
_entity.id
_entity.type
_entity.pdbx_description
1 polymer ?
#
loop_
_entity_poly.entity_id
_entity_poly.type
_entity_poly.pdbx_seq_one_letter_code
_entity_poly.pdbx_strand_id
1 'polypeptide(L)'
;MEERKPMNLIDSALRFVTGFTIPTLLLRRRVHFPGKRGRETLAEHIVQLLYFAEFFVKKLELPYDLHKIREYILAHDMAEPATQYAKANGFDICRFHASPDLIRHKKELEAKALQTQRRQFPELEGLVVAAKRYDTQVDAECRFVKAIDALVPILNIMLDNGRTHRIDHITLKMWRADREWRIRLDEHIWRIKNPAAETAGYASSHA
;
A
#
# COMPACT_ATOMS: atom_id res chain seq x y z
N MET A 1 -34.98 16.90 6.89
CA MET A 1 -33.66 16.28 7.08
C MET A 1 -33.71 15.62 8.43
N GLU A 2 -33.89 14.29 8.49
CA GLU A 2 -34.04 13.58 9.76
C GLU A 2 -32.75 13.73 10.58
N GLU A 3 -32.86 14.32 11.76
CA GLU A 3 -31.78 14.30 12.76
C GLU A 3 -31.48 12.85 13.12
N ARG A 4 -30.29 12.38 12.76
CA ARG A 4 -29.82 11.07 13.22
C ARG A 4 -29.76 11.11 14.74
N LYS A 5 -30.53 10.25 15.41
CA LYS A 5 -30.37 9.99 16.84
C LYS A 5 -28.88 9.75 17.14
N PRO A 6 -28.34 10.36 18.21
CA PRO A 6 -26.97 10.06 18.64
C PRO A 6 -26.87 8.55 18.92
N MET A 7 -25.94 7.88 18.25
CA MET A 7 -25.62 6.48 18.55
C MET A 7 -24.92 6.39 19.89
N ASN A 8 -25.22 5.34 20.65
CA ASN A 8 -24.39 5.00 21.79
C ASN A 8 -23.01 4.49 21.32
N LEU A 9 -22.05 4.42 22.25
CA LEU A 9 -20.67 4.03 21.95
C LEU A 9 -20.57 2.62 21.35
N ILE A 10 -21.40 1.68 21.80
CA ILE A 10 -21.37 0.30 21.31
C ILE A 10 -21.83 0.23 19.86
N ASP A 11 -22.92 0.91 19.51
CA ASP A 11 -23.40 0.96 18.13
C ASP A 11 -22.36 1.61 17.19
N SER A 12 -21.71 2.68 17.64
CA SER A 12 -20.61 3.31 16.89
C SER A 12 -19.42 2.35 16.72
N ALA A 13 -19.01 1.64 17.77
CA ALA A 13 -17.94 0.65 17.71
C ALA A 13 -18.28 -0.52 16.79
N LEU A 14 -19.51 -1.05 16.84
CA LEU A 14 -19.98 -2.10 15.95
C LEU A 14 -19.96 -1.64 14.49
N ARG A 15 -20.36 -0.39 14.20
CA ARG A 15 -20.30 0.18 12.85
C ARG A 15 -18.87 0.38 12.36
N PHE A 16 -17.96 0.79 13.23
CA PHE A 16 -16.53 0.86 12.91
C PHE A 16 -15.95 -0.51 12.61
N VAL A 17 -16.25 -1.52 13.44
CA VAL A 17 -15.75 -2.88 13.24
C VAL A 17 -16.26 -3.46 11.92
N THR A 18 -17.57 -3.40 11.69
CA THR A 18 -18.23 -4.01 10.52
C THR A 18 -18.03 -3.20 9.23
N GLY A 19 -17.93 -1.88 9.32
CA GLY A 19 -17.83 -0.98 8.17
C GLY A 19 -16.40 -0.62 7.76
N PHE A 20 -15.42 -0.80 8.64
CA PHE A 20 -14.02 -0.47 8.37
C PHE A 20 -13.08 -1.66 8.61
N THR A 21 -12.97 -2.15 9.86
CA THR A 21 -11.91 -3.12 10.19
C THR A 21 -12.09 -4.49 9.53
N ILE A 22 -13.30 -5.07 9.58
CA ILE A 22 -13.60 -6.37 8.95
C ILE A 22 -13.38 -6.32 7.43
N PRO A 23 -13.89 -5.32 6.70
CA PRO A 23 -13.57 -5.15 5.28
C PRO A 23 -12.06 -5.08 5.00
N THR A 24 -11.28 -4.35 5.80
CA THR A 24 -9.81 -4.28 5.66
C THR A 24 -9.13 -5.64 5.90
N LEU A 25 -9.58 -6.39 6.90
CA LEU A 25 -9.06 -7.73 7.22
C LEU A 25 -9.37 -8.75 6.12
N LEU A 26 -10.54 -8.63 5.48
CA LEU A 26 -11.02 -9.62 4.51
C LEU A 26 -10.66 -9.31 3.06
N LEU A 27 -10.37 -8.04 2.72
CA LEU A 27 -10.02 -7.66 1.35
C LEU A 27 -8.75 -8.38 0.92
N ARG A 28 -8.84 -9.18 -0.14
CA ARG A 28 -7.69 -9.90 -0.70
C ARG A 28 -6.98 -9.02 -1.73
N ARG A 29 -5.65 -9.11 -1.76
CA ARG A 29 -4.83 -8.56 -2.83
C ARG A 29 -4.56 -9.63 -3.88
N ARG A 30 -3.97 -9.27 -5.02
CA ARG A 30 -3.65 -10.26 -6.07
C ARG A 30 -2.42 -11.13 -5.81
N VAL A 31 -1.54 -10.70 -4.90
CA VAL A 31 -0.28 -11.40 -4.63
C VAL A 31 -0.52 -12.66 -3.82
N HIS A 32 0.03 -13.81 -4.25
CA HIS A 32 0.12 -15.01 -3.43
C HIS A 32 1.15 -14.82 -2.31
N PHE A 33 0.78 -15.18 -1.08
CA PHE A 33 1.65 -14.99 0.07
C PHE A 33 2.47 -16.27 0.31
N PRO A 34 3.79 -16.16 0.57
CA PRO A 34 4.65 -17.30 0.84
C PRO A 34 4.13 -18.16 2.00
N GLY A 35 4.24 -19.48 1.86
CA GLY A 35 3.86 -20.41 2.93
C GLY A 35 2.35 -20.59 3.13
N LYS A 36 1.50 -19.96 2.30
CA LYS A 36 0.05 -20.19 2.34
C LYS A 36 -0.53 -20.53 0.97
N ARG A 37 -1.67 -21.23 0.97
CA ARG A 37 -2.34 -21.63 -0.27
C ARG A 37 -2.97 -20.45 -1.02
N GLY A 38 -3.39 -19.41 -0.30
CA GLY A 38 -4.15 -18.27 -0.83
C GLY A 38 -3.33 -17.00 -1.11
N ARG A 39 -4.08 -15.95 -1.46
CA ARG A 39 -3.56 -14.60 -1.68
C ARG A 39 -3.42 -13.82 -0.36
N GLU A 40 -2.50 -12.86 -0.32
CA GLU A 40 -2.39 -11.90 0.77
C GLU A 40 -3.68 -11.09 0.92
N THR A 41 -4.02 -10.74 2.14
CA THR A 41 -5.04 -9.76 2.47
C THR A 41 -4.40 -8.39 2.62
N LEU A 42 -5.21 -7.34 2.54
CA LEU A 42 -4.75 -5.98 2.78
C LEU A 42 -4.14 -5.84 4.18
N ALA A 43 -4.75 -6.46 5.19
CA ALA A 43 -4.21 -6.44 6.56
C ALA A 43 -2.85 -7.13 6.69
N GLU A 44 -2.66 -8.30 6.06
CA GLU A 44 -1.35 -8.99 6.07
C GLU A 44 -0.27 -8.14 5.39
N HIS A 45 -0.60 -7.48 4.27
CA HIS A 45 0.30 -6.55 3.58
C HIS A 45 0.69 -5.36 4.46
N ILE A 46 -0.29 -4.72 5.11
CA ILE A 46 -0.05 -3.60 6.04
C ILE A 46 0.84 -4.03 7.20
N VAL A 47 0.56 -5.17 7.83
CA VAL A 47 1.38 -5.68 8.95
C VAL A 47 2.81 -5.98 8.49
N GLN A 48 2.97 -6.62 7.33
CA GLN A 48 4.30 -6.88 6.77
C GLN A 48 5.04 -5.58 6.48
N LEU A 49 4.39 -4.57 5.91
CA LEU A 49 5.00 -3.25 5.68
C LEU A 49 5.45 -2.58 6.97
N LEU A 50 4.66 -2.65 8.04
CA LEU A 50 5.04 -2.06 9.34
C LEU A 50 6.34 -2.68 9.88
N TYR A 51 6.44 -4.01 9.89
CA TYR A 51 7.65 -4.69 10.33
C TYR A 51 8.84 -4.47 9.38
N PHE A 52 8.58 -4.51 8.08
CA PHE A 52 9.61 -4.31 7.07
C PHE A 52 10.20 -2.90 7.14
N ALA A 53 9.35 -1.88 7.28
CA ALA A 53 9.78 -0.50 7.44
C ALA A 53 10.62 -0.31 8.70
N GLU A 54 10.17 -0.84 9.85
CA GLU A 54 10.92 -0.81 11.11
C GLU A 54 12.32 -1.43 10.95
N PHE A 55 12.37 -2.62 10.33
CA PHE A 55 13.62 -3.34 10.08
C PHE A 55 14.55 -2.51 9.18
N PHE A 56 14.08 -1.99 8.05
CA PHE A 56 14.91 -1.26 7.09
C PHE A 56 15.43 0.05 7.67
N VAL A 57 14.56 0.85 8.28
CA VAL A 57 14.95 2.14 8.87
C VAL A 57 16.02 1.94 9.93
N LYS A 58 15.86 0.95 10.82
CA LYS A 58 16.85 0.68 11.87
C LYS A 58 18.11 0.04 11.33
N LYS A 59 18.00 -0.91 10.41
CA LYS A 59 19.14 -1.67 9.88
C LYS A 59 20.10 -0.79 9.08
N LEU A 60 19.56 0.23 8.40
CA LEU A 60 20.31 1.14 7.54
C LEU A 60 20.47 2.53 8.16
N GLU A 61 20.04 2.70 9.41
CA GLU A 61 20.09 3.98 10.16
C GLU A 61 19.51 5.15 9.35
N LEU A 62 18.37 4.92 8.68
CA LEU A 62 17.75 5.93 7.83
C LEU A 62 17.19 7.08 8.68
N PRO A 63 17.32 8.34 8.24
CA PRO A 63 16.90 9.51 9.00
C PRO A 63 15.39 9.77 8.89
N TYR A 64 14.57 8.71 8.90
CA TYR A 64 13.12 8.80 8.75
C TYR A 64 12.39 8.75 10.08
N ASP A 65 11.28 9.49 10.15
CA ASP A 65 10.35 9.43 11.26
C ASP A 65 9.48 8.16 11.17
N LEU A 66 9.77 7.19 12.04
CA LEU A 66 9.01 5.94 12.13
C LEU A 66 7.53 6.17 12.46
N HIS A 67 7.18 7.24 13.17
CA HIS A 67 5.78 7.53 13.48
C HIS A 67 5.02 7.90 12.20
N LYS A 68 5.56 8.83 11.39
CA LYS A 68 4.98 9.20 10.09
C LYS A 68 4.92 8.02 9.12
N ILE A 69 5.97 7.20 9.08
CA ILE A 69 6.01 5.99 8.25
C ILE A 69 4.83 5.08 8.60
N ARG A 70 4.59 4.82 9.89
CA ARG A 70 3.48 3.97 10.34
C ARG A 70 2.12 4.57 9.97
N GLU A 71 1.95 5.88 10.14
CA GLU A 71 0.72 6.59 9.71
C GLU A 71 0.48 6.43 8.20
N TYR A 72 1.51 6.62 7.37
CA TYR A 72 1.41 6.43 5.93
C TYR A 72 1.11 4.98 5.55
N ILE A 73 1.74 4.00 6.20
CA ILE A 73 1.45 2.57 5.96
C ILE A 73 0.01 2.23 6.33
N LEU A 74 -0.53 2.74 7.44
CA LEU A 74 -1.92 2.50 7.81
C LEU A 74 -2.91 3.19 6.86
N ALA A 75 -2.52 4.30 6.26
CA ALA A 75 -3.38 5.12 5.42
C ALA A 75 -3.32 4.79 3.91
N HIS A 76 -2.22 4.24 3.39
CA HIS A 76 -1.94 4.22 1.94
C HIS A 76 -3.03 3.57 1.09
N ASP A 77 -3.57 2.43 1.56
CA ASP A 77 -4.62 1.65 0.90
C ASP A 77 -5.93 1.66 1.70
N MET A 78 -6.10 2.59 2.66
CA MET A 78 -7.27 2.61 3.56
C MET A 78 -8.60 2.74 2.81
N ALA A 79 -8.59 3.37 1.62
CA ALA A 79 -9.77 3.57 0.80
C ALA A 79 -10.23 2.28 0.09
N GLU A 80 -9.32 1.32 -0.15
CA GLU A 80 -9.58 0.17 -1.02
C GLU A 80 -10.80 -0.65 -0.57
N PRO A 81 -10.95 -1.05 0.72
CA PRO A 81 -12.07 -1.86 1.17
C PRO A 81 -13.44 -1.19 1.01
N ALA A 82 -13.46 0.15 0.97
CA ALA A 82 -14.69 0.92 0.83
C ALA A 82 -15.07 1.17 -0.65
N THR A 83 -14.18 0.89 -1.60
CA THR A 83 -14.48 1.03 -3.03
C THR A 83 -15.61 0.09 -3.47
N GLN A 84 -16.43 0.52 -4.42
CA GLN A 84 -17.49 -0.34 -4.99
C GLN A 84 -16.91 -1.58 -5.66
N TYR A 85 -15.71 -1.47 -6.27
CA TYR A 85 -15.01 -2.61 -6.86
C TYR A 85 -14.66 -3.68 -5.81
N ALA A 86 -14.02 -3.28 -4.71
CA ALA A 86 -13.65 -4.20 -3.64
C ALA A 86 -14.87 -4.90 -3.03
N LYS A 87 -15.96 -4.16 -2.80
CA LYS A 87 -17.21 -4.72 -2.29
C LYS A 87 -17.84 -5.76 -3.21
N ALA A 88 -17.76 -5.55 -4.52
CA ALA A 88 -18.32 -6.48 -5.50
C ALA A 88 -17.44 -7.71 -5.76
N ASN A 89 -16.12 -7.57 -5.66
CA ASN A 89 -15.18 -8.59 -6.12
C ASN A 89 -14.41 -9.29 -4.98
N GLY A 90 -14.35 -8.70 -3.79
CA GLY A 90 -13.51 -9.18 -2.68
C GLY A 90 -12.01 -9.04 -2.92
N PHE A 91 -11.60 -8.27 -3.94
CA PHE A 91 -10.20 -8.02 -4.30
C PHE A 91 -9.89 -6.54 -4.53
N ASP A 92 -8.63 -6.17 -4.32
CA ASP A 92 -8.06 -4.87 -4.74
C ASP A 92 -8.01 -4.69 -6.27
N ILE A 93 -7.90 -3.42 -6.71
CA ILE A 93 -7.71 -3.09 -8.12
C ILE A 93 -6.23 -3.25 -8.48
N CYS A 94 -5.87 -4.41 -9.03
CA CYS A 94 -4.53 -4.69 -9.52
C CYS A 94 -4.34 -4.26 -10.98
N ARG A 95 -3.30 -3.47 -11.23
CA ARG A 95 -2.97 -2.91 -12.56
C ARG A 95 -2.65 -3.95 -13.64
N PHE A 96 -2.26 -5.17 -13.28
CA PHE A 96 -1.99 -6.23 -14.27
C PHE A 96 -3.27 -6.90 -14.81
N HIS A 97 -4.40 -6.75 -14.12
CA HIS A 97 -5.66 -7.43 -14.46
C HIS A 97 -6.82 -6.46 -14.72
N ALA A 98 -6.70 -5.22 -14.25
CA ALA A 98 -7.70 -4.20 -14.44
C ALA A 98 -7.72 -3.74 -15.91
N SER A 99 -8.94 -3.52 -16.43
CA SER A 99 -9.08 -2.86 -17.72
C SER A 99 -8.47 -1.45 -17.67
N PRO A 100 -8.01 -0.90 -18.81
CA PRO A 100 -7.51 0.47 -18.87
C PRO A 100 -8.49 1.49 -18.27
N ASP A 101 -9.79 1.28 -18.47
CA ASP A 101 -10.82 2.12 -17.89
C ASP A 101 -10.90 1.99 -16.38
N LEU A 102 -10.84 0.78 -15.82
CA LEU A 102 -10.83 0.60 -14.37
C LEU A 102 -9.59 1.24 -13.73
N ILE A 103 -8.43 1.17 -14.39
CA ILE A 103 -7.20 1.83 -13.93
C ILE A 103 -7.38 3.36 -13.93
N ARG A 104 -7.96 3.91 -15.00
CA ARG A 104 -8.23 5.35 -15.14
C ARG A 104 -9.15 5.86 -14.03
N HIS A 105 -10.17 5.07 -13.68
CA HIS A 105 -11.18 5.45 -12.69
C HIS A 105 -10.79 5.04 -11.26
N LYS A 106 -9.71 4.27 -11.04
CA LYS A 106 -9.25 3.84 -9.69
C LYS A 106 -9.16 5.01 -8.73
N LYS A 107 -8.51 6.10 -9.15
CA LYS A 107 -8.35 7.30 -8.31
C LYS A 107 -9.68 7.94 -7.92
N GLU A 108 -10.66 7.96 -8.82
CA GLU A 108 -12.00 8.49 -8.54
C GLU A 108 -12.77 7.60 -7.57
N LEU A 109 -12.68 6.28 -7.75
CA LEU A 109 -13.29 5.30 -6.84
C LEU A 109 -12.71 5.42 -5.44
N GLU A 110 -11.40 5.57 -5.32
CA GLU A 110 -10.70 5.75 -4.05
C GLU A 110 -11.02 7.09 -3.40
N ALA A 111 -11.08 8.18 -4.17
CA ALA A 111 -11.47 9.49 -3.66
C ALA A 111 -12.90 9.48 -3.10
N LYS A 112 -13.85 8.83 -3.80
CA LYS A 112 -15.24 8.66 -3.34
C LYS A 112 -15.32 7.79 -2.09
N ALA A 113 -14.56 6.70 -2.06
CA ALA A 113 -14.47 5.80 -0.91
C ALA A 113 -13.91 6.53 0.32
N LEU A 114 -12.83 7.29 0.15
CA LEU A 114 -12.20 8.07 1.22
C LEU A 114 -13.13 9.17 1.74
N GLN A 115 -13.86 9.87 0.86
CA GLN A 115 -14.88 10.84 1.28
C GLN A 115 -16.01 10.18 2.09
N THR A 116 -16.42 8.97 1.70
CA THR A 116 -17.43 8.19 2.42
C THR A 116 -16.91 7.80 3.80
N GLN A 117 -15.70 7.27 3.89
CA GLN A 117 -15.06 6.89 5.15
C GLN A 117 -14.89 8.10 6.08
N ARG A 118 -14.46 9.25 5.55
CA ARG A 118 -14.36 10.51 6.32
C ARG A 118 -15.69 10.92 6.97
N ARG A 119 -16.81 10.75 6.25
CA ARG A 119 -18.16 11.05 6.77
C ARG A 119 -18.67 10.00 7.75
N GLN A 120 -18.29 8.73 7.57
CA GLN A 120 -18.74 7.62 8.40
C GLN A 120 -17.94 7.47 9.69
N PHE A 121 -16.65 7.80 9.64
CA PHE A 121 -15.66 7.61 10.71
C PHE A 121 -14.80 8.88 10.83
N PRO A 122 -15.38 10.00 11.32
CA PRO A 122 -14.65 11.26 11.48
C PRO A 122 -13.43 11.14 12.41
N GLU A 123 -13.42 10.14 13.30
CA GLU A 123 -12.30 9.82 14.18
C GLU A 123 -11.03 9.41 13.42
N LEU A 124 -11.16 9.00 12.15
CA LEU A 124 -10.05 8.63 11.27
C LEU A 124 -9.53 9.80 10.41
N GLU A 125 -9.91 11.05 10.70
CA GLU A 125 -9.51 12.21 9.90
C GLU A 125 -7.99 12.28 9.69
N GLY A 126 -7.20 11.94 10.71
CA GLY A 126 -5.74 11.87 10.60
C GLY A 126 -5.27 10.91 9.51
N LEU A 127 -5.84 9.70 9.43
CA LEU A 127 -5.52 8.74 8.38
C LEU A 127 -6.01 9.21 7.01
N VAL A 128 -7.17 9.87 6.94
CA VAL A 128 -7.67 10.44 5.67
C VAL A 128 -6.72 11.52 5.13
N VAL A 129 -6.17 12.36 6.00
CA VAL A 129 -5.15 13.35 5.63
C VAL A 129 -3.86 12.66 5.20
N ALA A 130 -3.39 11.65 5.95
CA ALA A 130 -2.20 10.88 5.62
C ALA A 130 -2.34 10.16 4.27
N ALA A 131 -3.50 9.59 3.94
CA ALA A 131 -3.76 8.94 2.65
C ALA A 131 -3.64 9.91 1.47
N LYS A 132 -4.13 11.15 1.63
CA LYS A 132 -3.98 12.20 0.61
C LYS A 132 -2.52 12.62 0.43
N ARG A 133 -1.81 12.86 1.53
CA ARG A 133 -0.38 13.19 1.52
C ARG A 133 0.44 12.06 0.91
N TYR A 134 0.06 10.82 1.18
CA TYR A 134 0.61 9.66 0.51
C TYR A 134 0.36 9.74 -0.99
N ASP A 135 -0.87 9.88 -1.52
CA ASP A 135 -1.06 9.93 -2.99
C ASP A 135 -0.25 11.06 -3.67
N THR A 136 -0.09 12.21 -3.00
CA THR A 136 0.66 13.36 -3.52
C THR A 136 2.17 13.36 -3.24
N GLN A 137 2.69 12.37 -2.49
CA GLN A 137 4.13 12.12 -2.30
C GLN A 137 4.92 13.33 -1.72
N VAL A 138 4.32 14.05 -0.77
CA VAL A 138 4.78 15.37 -0.29
C VAL A 138 6.10 15.38 0.49
N ASP A 139 6.46 14.28 1.15
CA ASP A 139 7.65 14.18 2.01
C ASP A 139 8.45 12.89 1.77
N ALA A 140 9.62 12.77 2.41
CA ALA A 140 10.52 11.65 2.18
C ALA A 140 9.91 10.34 2.71
N GLU A 141 9.21 10.39 3.84
CA GLU A 141 8.61 9.23 4.48
C GLU A 141 7.51 8.61 3.61
N CYS A 142 6.62 9.40 2.98
CA CYS A 142 5.61 8.82 2.09
C CYS A 142 6.21 8.26 0.78
N ARG A 143 7.31 8.83 0.29
CA ARG A 143 8.08 8.27 -0.84
C ARG A 143 8.76 6.96 -0.48
N PHE A 144 9.39 6.90 0.70
CA PHE A 144 9.94 5.67 1.28
C PHE A 144 8.87 4.58 1.38
N VAL A 145 7.70 4.91 1.96
CA VAL A 145 6.57 3.96 2.08
C VAL A 145 6.13 3.44 0.72
N LYS A 146 6.05 4.29 -0.30
CA LYS A 146 5.69 3.85 -1.66
C LYS A 146 6.75 2.96 -2.33
N ALA A 147 8.02 3.22 -2.03
CA ALA A 147 9.11 2.39 -2.53
C ALA A 147 9.07 0.99 -1.88
N ILE A 148 8.86 0.90 -0.57
CA ILE A 148 8.75 -0.40 0.11
C ILE A 148 7.44 -1.13 -0.20
N ASP A 149 6.32 -0.42 -0.39
CA ASP A 149 5.04 -0.99 -0.87
C ASP A 149 5.22 -1.67 -2.23
N ALA A 150 6.04 -1.10 -3.11
CA ALA A 150 6.38 -1.73 -4.38
C ALA A 150 7.38 -2.90 -4.23
N LEU A 151 8.26 -2.88 -3.22
CA LEU A 151 9.31 -3.87 -2.98
C LEU A 151 8.79 -5.14 -2.30
N VAL A 152 7.97 -5.03 -1.26
CA VAL A 152 7.50 -6.17 -0.45
C VAL A 152 6.82 -7.25 -1.30
N PRO A 153 5.88 -6.93 -2.23
CA PRO A 153 5.32 -7.90 -3.14
C PRO A 153 6.35 -8.65 -3.99
N ILE A 154 7.47 -8.02 -4.35
CA ILE A 154 8.54 -8.68 -5.11
C ILE A 154 9.18 -9.77 -4.25
N LEU A 155 9.52 -9.44 -3.01
CA LEU A 155 10.14 -10.36 -2.08
C LEU A 155 9.22 -11.55 -1.81
N ASN A 156 7.93 -11.29 -1.57
CA ASN A 156 6.91 -12.33 -1.42
C ASN A 156 6.82 -13.21 -2.66
N ILE A 157 6.79 -12.63 -3.85
CA ILE A 157 6.73 -13.40 -5.11
C ILE A 157 8.00 -14.23 -5.28
N MET A 158 9.20 -13.70 -4.96
CA MET A 158 10.46 -14.44 -5.03
C MET A 158 10.47 -15.64 -4.06
N LEU A 159 10.03 -15.42 -2.82
CA LEU A 159 9.94 -16.46 -1.79
C LEU A 159 8.94 -17.56 -2.14
N ASP A 160 7.85 -17.22 -2.86
CA ASP A 160 6.89 -18.20 -3.40
C ASP A 160 7.27 -18.71 -4.80
N ASN A 161 8.58 -18.72 -5.09
CA ASN A 161 9.17 -19.19 -6.34
C ASN A 161 8.55 -18.56 -7.59
N GLY A 162 8.01 -17.35 -7.55
CA GLY A 162 7.35 -16.69 -8.68
C GLY A 162 5.90 -17.09 -8.95
N ARG A 163 5.20 -17.73 -8.00
CA ARG A 163 3.84 -18.27 -8.19
C ARG A 163 2.85 -17.27 -8.78
N THR A 164 2.75 -16.07 -8.20
CA THR A 164 1.85 -15.00 -8.70
C THR A 164 2.14 -14.70 -10.17
N HIS A 165 3.42 -14.49 -10.54
CA HIS A 165 3.79 -14.18 -11.91
C HIS A 165 3.45 -15.31 -12.89
N ARG A 166 3.62 -16.58 -12.48
CA ARG A 166 3.26 -17.73 -13.32
C ARG A 166 1.76 -17.84 -13.54
N ILE A 167 0.96 -17.72 -12.48
CA ILE A 167 -0.50 -17.86 -12.55
C ILE A 167 -1.11 -16.69 -13.32
N ASP A 168 -0.62 -15.48 -13.07
CA ASP A 168 -1.17 -14.25 -13.64
C ASP A 168 -0.48 -13.82 -14.96
N HIS A 169 0.42 -14.67 -15.49
CA HIS A 169 1.20 -14.43 -16.71
C HIS A 169 1.93 -13.06 -16.76
N ILE A 170 2.44 -12.60 -15.62
CA ILE A 170 3.12 -11.30 -15.50
C ILE A 170 4.56 -11.45 -16.00
N THR A 171 4.89 -10.72 -17.07
CA THR A 171 6.25 -10.68 -17.63
C THR A 171 7.15 -9.69 -16.88
N LEU A 172 8.47 -9.88 -16.95
CA LEU A 172 9.44 -8.93 -16.38
C LEU A 172 9.28 -7.51 -16.93
N LYS A 173 8.93 -7.37 -18.22
CA LYS A 173 8.68 -6.07 -18.87
C LYS A 173 7.47 -5.36 -18.26
N MET A 174 6.34 -6.07 -18.11
CA MET A 174 5.14 -5.53 -17.46
C MET A 174 5.43 -5.12 -16.03
N TRP A 175 6.15 -5.97 -15.31
CA TRP A 175 6.52 -5.72 -13.93
C TRP A 175 7.39 -4.47 -13.77
N ARG A 176 8.46 -4.32 -14.57
CA ARG A 176 9.34 -3.14 -14.53
C ARG A 176 8.57 -1.87 -14.83
N ALA A 177 7.70 -1.89 -15.85
CA ALA A 177 6.89 -0.73 -16.22
C ALA A 177 5.99 -0.24 -15.08
N ASP A 178 5.45 -1.13 -14.25
CA ASP A 178 4.55 -0.74 -13.15
C ASP A 178 5.28 -0.40 -11.84
N ARG A 179 6.35 -1.13 -11.49
CA ARG A 179 6.96 -1.09 -10.15
C ARG A 179 8.24 -0.26 -10.07
N GLU A 180 9.03 -0.19 -11.14
CA GLU A 180 10.39 0.36 -11.05
C GLU A 180 10.42 1.84 -10.66
N TRP A 181 9.55 2.65 -11.26
CA TRP A 181 9.47 4.08 -10.95
C TRP A 181 9.07 4.35 -9.49
N ARG A 182 8.28 3.45 -8.87
CA ARG A 182 7.87 3.58 -7.46
C ARG A 182 9.05 3.34 -6.53
N ILE A 183 9.83 2.31 -6.83
CA ILE A 183 11.06 1.98 -6.08
C ILE A 183 12.06 3.13 -6.18
N ARG A 184 12.15 3.80 -7.34
CA ARG A 184 13.02 4.97 -7.55
C ARG A 184 12.61 6.23 -6.77
N LEU A 185 11.43 6.26 -6.14
CA LEU A 185 11.02 7.42 -5.33
C LEU A 185 11.87 7.57 -4.07
N ASP A 186 12.54 6.51 -3.64
CA ASP A 186 13.43 6.50 -2.50
C ASP A 186 14.83 6.03 -2.91
N GLU A 187 15.83 6.87 -2.68
CA GLU A 187 17.19 6.56 -3.12
C GLU A 187 17.82 5.40 -2.35
N HIS A 188 17.48 5.24 -1.07
CA HIS A 188 18.05 4.18 -0.23
C HIS A 188 17.52 2.82 -0.70
N ILE A 189 16.22 2.73 -0.94
CA ILE A 189 15.60 1.52 -1.51
C ILE A 189 16.11 1.25 -2.93
N TRP A 190 16.27 2.27 -3.77
CA TRP A 190 16.77 2.11 -5.12
C TRP A 190 18.20 1.56 -5.17
N ARG A 191 19.10 2.06 -4.29
CA ARG A 191 20.50 1.61 -4.21
C ARG A 191 20.61 0.14 -3.83
N ILE A 192 19.79 -0.34 -2.89
CA ILE A 192 19.79 -1.75 -2.46
C ILE A 192 19.44 -2.68 -3.62
N LYS A 193 18.51 -2.27 -4.49
CA LYS A 193 18.16 -3.05 -5.68
C LYS A 193 19.28 -3.05 -6.73
N ASN A 194 20.13 -2.03 -6.76
CA ASN A 194 21.15 -1.83 -7.80
C ASN A 194 22.51 -1.47 -7.19
N PRO A 195 23.24 -2.43 -6.59
CA PRO A 195 24.52 -2.17 -5.94
C PRO A 195 25.61 -1.60 -6.88
N ALA A 196 25.47 -1.79 -8.20
CA ALA A 196 26.37 -1.21 -9.22
C ALA A 196 26.31 0.34 -9.31
N ALA A 197 25.35 1.01 -8.67
CA ALA A 197 25.28 2.46 -8.63
C ALA A 197 26.39 3.11 -7.76
N GLU A 198 27.05 2.35 -6.88
CA GLU A 198 28.15 2.86 -6.04
C GLU A 198 29.48 2.94 -6.81
N THR A 199 29.72 2.04 -7.77
CA THR A 199 30.96 2.03 -8.56
C THR A 199 31.11 3.22 -9.52
N ALA A 200 30.03 3.94 -9.83
CA ALA A 200 30.08 5.12 -10.69
C ALA A 200 30.26 6.45 -9.93
N GLY A 201 29.96 6.48 -8.63
CA GLY A 201 30.05 7.70 -7.80
C GLY A 201 31.35 7.83 -7.01
N TYR A 202 32.08 6.73 -6.80
CA TYR A 202 33.37 6.74 -6.10
C TYR A 202 34.57 7.01 -7.03
N ALA A 203 34.42 6.77 -8.34
CA ALA A 203 35.49 6.94 -9.32
C ALA A 203 35.66 8.38 -9.85
N SER A 204 34.75 9.30 -9.53
CA SER A 204 34.80 10.70 -9.99
C SER A 204 35.22 11.72 -8.92
N SER A 205 35.51 11.26 -7.70
CA SER A 205 36.05 12.12 -6.62
C SER A 205 37.54 11.87 -6.33
N HIS A 206 38.18 10.95 -7.07
CA HIS A 206 39.60 10.58 -6.90
C HIS A 206 40.34 10.42 -8.25
N ALA A 207 39.93 11.16 -9.28
CA ALA A 207 40.66 11.28 -10.54
C ALA A 207 40.99 12.75 -10.83
#